data_AF-A0A0B7HUR9-F1
#
_entry.id   AF-A0A0B7HUR9-F1
#
_cell.length_a   1.000
_cell.length_b   1.000
_cell.length_c   1.000
_cell.angle_alpha   90.00
_cell.angle_beta   90.00
_cell.angle_gamma   90.00
#
_symmetry.space_group_name_H-M   'P 1'
#
loop_
_entity.id
_entity.type
_entity.pdbx_description
1 polymer ?
#
loop_
_entity_poly.entity_id
_entity_poly.type
_entity_poly.pdbx_seq_one_letter_code
_entity_poly.pdbx_strand_id
1 'polypeptide(L)'
;MSLFTLHFNIPDWYYVCLINSRFISLYVDNFINNTSHFQINDARQLPIIIPTNKELQHFEKLFKKAVSIKEKQFSSQLSIKIIEQELNDIQAEIDSLVNTLYKI
;
A
#
# COMPACT_ATOMS: atom_id res chain seq x y z
N MET A 1 1.14 -6.72 14.14
CA MET A 1 2.19 -7.60 13.55
C MET A 1 3.30 -6.72 13.02
N SER A 2 4.54 -7.18 13.03
CA SER A 2 5.64 -6.55 12.29
C SER A 2 5.88 -7.32 10.99
N LEU A 3 6.06 -6.60 9.88
CA LEU A 3 6.34 -7.15 8.56
C LEU A 3 7.69 -6.59 8.11
N PHE A 4 8.63 -7.48 7.81
CA PHE A 4 9.96 -7.11 7.33
C PHE A 4 10.28 -7.93 6.09
N THR A 5 10.87 -7.27 5.11
CA THR A 5 11.40 -7.87 3.89
C THR A 5 12.68 -8.65 4.19
N LEU A 6 12.80 -9.84 3.60
CA LEU A 6 14.08 -10.57 3.56
C LEU A 6 14.86 -10.25 2.27
N HIS A 7 14.28 -9.50 1.34
CA HIS A 7 14.88 -9.20 0.05
C HIS A 7 15.51 -7.81 0.08
N PHE A 8 16.85 -7.74 0.00
CA PHE A 8 17.62 -6.51 0.21
C PHE A 8 17.20 -5.33 -0.68
N ASN A 9 16.75 -5.60 -1.91
CA ASN A 9 16.37 -4.56 -2.86
C ASN A 9 14.90 -4.11 -2.77
N ILE A 10 14.09 -4.73 -1.89
CA ILE A 10 12.67 -4.40 -1.74
C ILE A 10 12.43 -3.90 -0.33
N PRO A 11 12.14 -2.61 -0.14
CA PRO A 11 11.94 -2.04 1.18
C PRO A 11 10.55 -2.36 1.76
N ASP A 12 10.43 -2.35 3.09
CA ASP A 12 9.18 -2.68 3.80
C ASP A 12 7.99 -1.80 3.37
N TRP A 13 8.25 -0.52 3.09
CA TRP A 13 7.21 0.42 2.67
C TRP A 13 6.57 0.04 1.33
N TYR A 14 7.24 -0.75 0.49
CA TYR A 14 6.66 -1.24 -0.75
C TYR A 14 5.50 -2.20 -0.47
N TYR A 15 5.68 -3.11 0.49
CA TYR A 15 4.62 -4.01 0.94
C TYR A 15 3.45 -3.25 1.55
N VAL A 16 3.73 -2.15 2.27
CA VAL A 16 2.67 -1.27 2.77
C VAL A 16 1.84 -0.72 1.61
N CYS A 17 2.47 -0.28 0.51
CA CYS A 17 1.73 0.19 -0.67
C CYS A 17 0.87 -0.93 -1.29
N LEU A 18 1.42 -2.13 -1.45
CA LEU A 18 0.69 -3.26 -2.03
C LEU A 18 -0.52 -3.66 -1.18
N ILE A 19 -0.34 -3.86 0.12
CA ILE A 19 -1.40 -4.33 1.03
C ILE A 19 -2.52 -3.28 1.18
N ASN A 20 -2.21 -2.00 1.01
CA ASN A 20 -3.23 -0.94 1.01
C ASN A 20 -3.96 -0.80 -0.34
N SER A 21 -3.57 -1.52 -1.39
CA SER A 21 -4.27 -1.45 -2.67
C SER A 21 -5.59 -2.21 -2.66
N ARG A 22 -6.58 -1.71 -3.42
CA ARG A 22 -7.87 -2.38 -3.61
C ARG A 22 -7.72 -3.76 -4.24
N PHE A 23 -6.75 -3.92 -5.16
CA PHE A 23 -6.51 -5.21 -5.81
C PHE A 23 -6.11 -6.29 -4.80
N ILE A 24 -5.12 -6.01 -3.94
CA ILE A 24 -4.68 -6.97 -2.92
C ILE A 24 -5.79 -7.22 -1.89
N SER A 25 -6.54 -6.18 -1.49
CA SER A 25 -7.68 -6.35 -0.58
C SER A 25 -8.73 -7.31 -1.16
N LEU A 26 -9.10 -7.15 -2.43
CA LEU A 26 -10.04 -8.06 -3.10
C LEU A 26 -9.46 -9.45 -3.27
N TYR A 27 -8.16 -9.57 -3.59
CA TYR A 27 -7.52 -10.88 -3.71
C TYR A 27 -7.56 -11.65 -2.40
N VAL A 28 -7.24 -11.00 -1.28
CA VAL A 28 -7.31 -11.62 0.05
C VAL A 28 -8.74 -12.07 0.36
N ASP A 29 -9.71 -11.17 0.19
CA ASP A 29 -11.12 -11.42 0.52
C ASP A 29 -11.71 -12.58 -0.28
N ASN A 30 -11.36 -12.69 -1.57
CA ASN A 30 -11.92 -13.70 -2.46
C ASN A 30 -11.17 -15.04 -2.47
N PHE A 31 -9.85 -15.04 -2.20
CA PHE A 31 -9.01 -16.22 -2.42
C PHE A 31 -8.24 -16.72 -1.19
N ILE A 32 -8.03 -15.89 -0.17
CA ILE A 32 -7.23 -16.28 1.01
C ILE A 32 -8.13 -16.42 2.25
N ASN A 33 -8.78 -15.33 2.64
CA ASN A 33 -9.52 -15.23 3.89
C ASN A 33 -10.56 -14.10 3.77
N ASN A 34 -11.83 -14.45 3.95
CA ASN A 34 -12.98 -13.54 3.84
C ASN A 34 -13.33 -12.85 5.18
N THR A 35 -12.44 -12.92 6.18
CA THR A 35 -12.58 -12.19 7.44
C THR A 35 -11.82 -10.88 7.38
N SER A 36 -12.24 -9.89 8.18
CA SER A 36 -11.64 -8.55 8.17
C SER A 36 -10.19 -8.48 8.71
N HIS A 37 -9.69 -9.56 9.33
CA HIS A 37 -8.39 -9.56 9.98
C HIS A 37 -7.29 -10.09 9.05
N PHE A 38 -6.41 -9.18 8.60
CA PHE A 38 -5.21 -9.54 7.84
C PHE A 38 -4.09 -10.01 8.79
N GLN A 39 -3.75 -11.31 8.72
CA GLN A 39 -2.74 -11.97 9.54
C GLN A 39 -1.49 -12.36 8.72
N ILE A 40 -0.42 -12.76 9.41
CA ILE A 40 0.86 -13.09 8.76
C ILE A 40 0.73 -14.31 7.84
N ASN A 41 -0.20 -15.21 8.17
CA ASN A 41 -0.53 -16.37 7.32
C ASN A 41 -1.20 -15.95 6.02
N ASP A 42 -1.95 -14.85 6.01
CA ASP A 42 -2.55 -14.28 4.79
C ASP A 42 -1.48 -13.59 3.96
N ALA A 43 -0.63 -12.77 4.60
CA ALA A 43 0.46 -12.06 3.95
C ALA A 43 1.44 -13.00 3.22
N ARG A 44 1.70 -14.19 3.77
CA ARG A 44 2.56 -15.23 3.16
C ARG A 44 1.98 -15.82 1.86
N GLN A 45 0.68 -15.68 1.64
CA GLN A 45 -0.02 -16.22 0.47
C GLN A 45 -0.20 -15.19 -0.65
N LEU A 46 0.22 -13.93 -0.42
CA LEU A 46 0.10 -12.89 -1.43
C LEU A 46 1.06 -13.13 -2.61
N PRO A 47 0.58 -13.05 -3.86
CA PRO A 47 1.48 -13.00 -5.01
C PRO A 47 2.14 -11.61 -5.02
N ILE A 48 3.46 -11.55 -4.86
CA ILE A 48 4.21 -10.28 -4.85
C ILE A 48 5.08 -10.19 -6.10
N ILE A 49 4.81 -9.18 -6.94
CA ILE A 49 5.65 -8.85 -8.09
C ILE A 49 6.80 -7.95 -7.63
N ILE A 50 8.02 -8.30 -8.07
CA ILE A 50 9.21 -7.46 -7.86
C ILE A 50 9.15 -6.31 -8.89
N PRO A 51 9.03 -5.05 -8.46
CA PRO A 51 8.94 -3.91 -9.36
C PRO A 51 10.29 -3.59 -9.98
N THR A 52 10.27 -2.90 -11.11
CA THR A 52 11.45 -2.21 -11.65
C THR A 52 11.82 -1.03 -10.76
N ASN A 53 13.06 -0.55 -10.87
CA ASN A 53 13.52 0.63 -10.13
C ASN A 53 12.65 1.88 -10.38
N LYS A 54 12.11 2.03 -11.60
CA LYS A 54 11.25 3.18 -11.94
C LYS A 54 9.90 3.08 -11.25
N GLU A 55 9.28 1.91 -11.27
CA GLU A 55 8.01 1.66 -10.56
C GLU A 55 8.20 1.82 -9.05
N LEU A 56 9.30 1.30 -8.51
CA LEU A 56 9.64 1.43 -7.10
C LEU A 56 9.78 2.90 -6.67
N GLN A 57 10.42 3.75 -7.48
CA GLN A 57 10.51 5.19 -7.22
C GLN A 57 9.12 5.88 -7.21
N HIS A 58 8.18 5.44 -8.04
CA HIS A 58 6.81 5.97 -8.02
C HIS A 58 6.08 5.59 -6.73
N PHE A 59 6.17 4.32 -6.32
CA PHE A 59 5.62 3.88 -5.03
C PHE A 59 6.25 4.63 -3.85
N GLU A 60 7.57 4.84 -3.87
CA GLU A 60 8.27 5.57 -2.80
C GLU A 60 7.74 7.00 -2.63
N LYS A 61 7.53 7.70 -3.75
CA LYS A 61 7.00 9.07 -3.74
C LYS A 61 5.61 9.13 -3.12
N LEU A 62 4.73 8.19 -3.48
CA LEU A 62 3.37 8.10 -2.92
C LEU A 62 3.40 7.75 -1.44
N PHE A 63 4.22 6.78 -1.05
CA PHE A 63 4.38 6.40 0.35
C PHE A 63 4.83 7.58 1.21
N LYS A 64 5.89 8.29 0.81
CA LYS A 64 6.39 9.46 1.54
C LYS A 64 5.34 10.58 1.63
N LYS A 65 4.57 10.80 0.57
CA LYS A 65 3.47 11.77 0.56
C LYS A 65 2.39 11.36 1.58
N ALA A 66 1.98 10.10 1.59
CA ALA A 66 0.99 9.57 2.52
C ALA A 66 1.45 9.67 3.98
N VAL A 67 2.71 9.33 4.26
CA VAL A 67 3.31 9.47 5.60
C VAL A 67 3.28 10.92 6.06
N SER A 68 3.73 11.87 5.21
CA SER A 68 3.71 13.29 5.56
C SER A 68 2.30 13.80 5.86
N ILE A 69 1.29 13.35 5.10
CA ILE A 69 -0.11 13.72 5.34
C ILE A 69 -0.60 13.13 6.68
N LYS A 70 -0.27 11.86 6.96
CA LYS A 70 -0.62 11.23 8.25
C LYS A 70 0.05 11.93 9.43
N GLU A 71 1.31 12.34 9.31
CA GLU A 71 2.00 13.13 10.35
C GLU A 71 1.32 14.48 10.60
N LYS A 72 0.89 15.17 9.53
CA LYS A 72 0.10 16.40 9.63
C LYS A 72 -1.28 16.18 10.26
N GLN A 73 -1.89 15.02 10.03
CA GLN A 73 -3.14 14.61 10.67
C GLN A 73 -2.99 14.51 12.18
N PHE A 74 -1.92 13.86 12.66
CA PHE A 74 -1.66 13.71 14.10
C PHE A 74 -1.27 15.02 14.80
N SER A 75 -0.68 15.95 14.08
CA SER A 75 -0.32 17.28 14.61
C SER A 75 -1.46 18.31 14.52
N SER A 76 -2.67 17.91 14.10
CA SER A 76 -3.87 18.75 13.96
C SER A 76 -3.67 20.00 13.10
N GLN A 77 -2.74 19.94 12.13
CA GLN A 77 -2.35 21.11 11.32
C GLN A 77 -3.32 21.38 10.15
N LEU A 78 -4.19 20.43 9.82
CA LEU A 78 -5.09 20.48 8.65
C LEU A 78 -6.50 19.99 9.01
N SER A 79 -7.48 20.47 8.25
CA SER A 79 -8.86 19.96 8.34
C SER A 79 -8.93 18.50 7.93
N ILE A 80 -9.65 17.68 8.71
CA ILE A 80 -9.88 16.25 8.47
C ILE A 80 -10.35 16.00 7.03
N LYS A 81 -11.25 16.84 6.52
CA LYS A 81 -11.82 16.69 5.17
C LYS A 81 -10.76 16.84 4.07
N ILE A 82 -9.81 17.75 4.23
CA ILE A 82 -8.73 17.96 3.26
C ILE A 82 -7.78 16.76 3.28
N ILE A 83 -7.46 16.26 4.48
CA ILE A 83 -6.60 15.09 4.67
C ILE A 83 -7.21 13.85 4.01
N GLU A 84 -8.51 13.60 4.25
CA GLU A 84 -9.22 12.47 3.63
C GLU A 84 -9.19 12.56 2.10
N GLN A 85 -9.40 13.76 1.55
CA GLN A 85 -9.33 13.97 0.11
C GLN A 85 -7.94 13.67 -0.45
N GLU A 86 -6.88 14.22 0.15
CA GLU A 86 -5.50 13.97 -0.32
C GLU A 86 -5.09 12.50 -0.19
N LEU A 87 -5.56 11.80 0.84
CA LEU A 87 -5.32 10.36 1.01
C LEU A 87 -6.08 9.52 -0.01
N ASN A 88 -7.32 9.91 -0.35
CA ASN A 88 -8.11 9.23 -1.38
C ASN A 88 -7.47 9.38 -2.76
N ASP A 89 -6.90 10.55 -3.08
CA ASP A 89 -6.18 10.76 -4.33
C ASP A 89 -4.94 9.84 -4.41
N ILE A 90 -4.18 9.74 -3.31
CA ILE A 90 -3.03 8.81 -3.22
C ILE A 90 -3.49 7.36 -3.35
N GLN A 91 -4.60 6.98 -2.72
CA GLN A 91 -5.15 5.64 -2.83
C GLN A 91 -5.48 5.28 -4.28
N ALA A 92 -6.12 6.19 -5.01
CA ALA A 92 -6.42 5.99 -6.44
C ALA A 92 -5.15 5.83 -7.29
N GLU A 93 -4.10 6.61 -7.01
CA GLU A 93 -2.80 6.48 -7.67
C GLU A 93 -2.12 5.13 -7.36
N ILE A 94 -2.15 4.68 -6.10
CA ILE A 94 -1.63 3.37 -5.68
C ILE A 94 -2.39 2.25 -6.40
N ASP A 95 -3.72 2.31 -6.43
CA ASP A 95 -4.55 1.30 -7.10
C ASP A 95 -4.22 1.21 -8.60
N SER A 96 -4.03 2.36 -9.26
CA SER A 96 -3.63 2.40 -10.67
C SER A 96 -2.24 1.77 -10.91
N LEU A 97 -1.26 2.09 -10.07
CA LEU A 97 0.09 1.51 -10.17
C LEU A 97 0.08 0.00 -9.91
N VAL A 98 -0.68 -0.46 -8.92
CA VAL A 98 -0.79 -1.89 -8.63
C VAL A 98 -1.49 -2.62 -9.77
N ASN A 99 -2.60 -2.12 -10.30
CA ASN A 99 -3.25 -2.76 -11.45
C ASN A 99 -2.31 -2.84 -12.66
N THR A 100 -1.53 -1.78 -12.91
CA THR A 100 -0.50 -1.78 -13.97
C THR A 100 0.57 -2.84 -13.73
N LEU A 101 1.08 -2.92 -12.50
CA LEU A 101 2.12 -3.88 -12.10
C LEU A 101 1.66 -5.34 -12.27
N TYR A 102 0.40 -5.62 -11.91
CA TYR A 102 -0.21 -6.95 -12.02
C TYR A 102 -0.87 -7.22 -13.38
N LYS A 103 -0.90 -6.23 -14.28
CA LYS A 103 -1.50 -6.28 -15.63
C LYS A 103 -2.99 -6.64 -15.61
N ILE A 104 -3.77 -5.96 -14.77
CA ILE A 104 -5.22 -6.14 -14.57
C ILE A 104 -5.98 -4.89 -15.00
#